data_AF-A0A1V1T282-F1
#
_entry.id   AF-A0A1V1T282-F1
#
_cell.length_a   1.000
_cell.length_b   1.000
_cell.length_c   1.000
_cell.angle_alpha   90.00
_cell.angle_beta   90.00
_cell.angle_gamma   90.00
#
_symmetry.space_group_name_H-M   'P 1'
#
loop_
_entity.id
_entity.type
_entity.pdbx_description
1 polymer ?
#
loop_
_entity_poly.entity_id
_entity_poly.type
_entity_poly.pdbx_seq_one_letter_code
_entity_poly.pdbx_strand_id
1 'polypeptide(L)'
;MSQAGPKGAALLVNRIVSKVEVERKFNLGPKFASTFLSKDWTKSRLQRLNVYNKQGNYSFAVLRQPSVIIRDTYYDTQGDQLSNLGLWVRQRHVQHLPLETSQENIVHSLKDRDSSQWNAKLRLGGHFNNSQFAEFDGKENVSDQVLQITNQKTKLEDLHVVSDLQTLRSSWEVTHLAGDIIPESTITMVLDEVTEAQAKGDELSKPAFTHTIAELESFEELVTEGKDSAEHEAERTKLAVQRMEELKEFMLANAALFPTTPKPIGKLTAYYTWKNTRG
;
A
#
# COMPACT_ATOMS: atom_id res chain seq x y z
N MET A 1 -52.35 33.32 -23.35
CA MET A 1 -51.39 33.58 -22.26
C MET A 1 -50.57 32.31 -22.08
N SER A 2 -49.35 32.29 -22.61
CA SER A 2 -48.39 31.20 -22.45
C SER A 2 -47.31 31.67 -21.49
N GLN A 3 -47.18 31.02 -20.34
CA GLN A 3 -45.99 31.15 -19.50
C GLN A 3 -45.29 29.80 -19.48
N ALA A 4 -44.24 29.69 -20.28
CA ALA A 4 -43.21 28.68 -20.10
C ALA A 4 -42.18 29.25 -19.11
N GLY A 5 -42.14 28.70 -17.90
CA GLY A 5 -41.05 28.97 -16.95
C GLY A 5 -39.76 28.28 -17.41
N PRO A 6 -38.58 28.89 -17.21
CA PRO A 6 -37.32 28.25 -17.55
C PRO A 6 -37.05 27.11 -16.56
N LYS A 7 -36.89 25.89 -17.08
CA LYS A 7 -36.34 24.76 -16.32
C LYS A 7 -34.88 25.09 -16.02
N GLY A 8 -34.58 25.33 -14.74
CA GLY A 8 -33.21 25.45 -14.26
C GLY A 8 -32.45 24.16 -14.54
N ALA A 9 -31.45 24.22 -15.42
CA ALA A 9 -30.45 23.18 -15.53
C ALA A 9 -29.64 23.22 -14.22
N ALA A 10 -29.80 22.20 -13.37
CA ALA A 10 -28.88 21.98 -12.27
C ALA A 10 -27.49 21.78 -12.90
N LEU A 11 -26.58 22.73 -12.68
CA LEU A 11 -25.17 22.57 -13.00
C LEU A 11 -24.68 21.35 -12.22
N LEU A 12 -24.47 20.24 -12.92
CA LEU A 12 -23.77 19.08 -12.38
C LEU A 12 -22.36 19.56 -12.03
N VAL A 13 -22.15 19.84 -10.74
CA VAL A 13 -20.83 20.18 -10.23
C VAL A 13 -19.95 18.96 -10.47
N ASN A 14 -18.88 19.14 -11.25
CA ASN A 14 -17.94 18.08 -11.53
C ASN A 14 -17.30 17.64 -10.20
N ARG A 15 -17.54 16.41 -9.79
CA ARG A 15 -17.00 15.82 -8.56
C ARG A 15 -15.93 14.82 -8.95
N ILE A 16 -14.69 15.10 -8.59
CA ILE A 16 -13.53 14.23 -8.85
C ILE A 16 -13.11 13.61 -7.53
N VAL A 17 -12.92 12.29 -7.53
CA VAL A 17 -12.50 11.50 -6.36
C VAL A 17 -11.17 10.82 -6.69
N SER A 18 -10.20 10.91 -5.78
CA SER A 18 -8.94 10.17 -5.88
C SER A 18 -8.49 9.61 -4.55
N LYS A 19 -7.67 8.56 -4.61
CA LYS A 19 -7.06 7.93 -3.44
C LYS A 19 -5.61 8.38 -3.36
N VAL A 20 -5.23 8.95 -2.22
CA VAL A 20 -3.87 9.36 -1.92
C VAL A 20 -3.27 8.40 -0.91
N GLU A 21 -2.16 7.79 -1.30
CA GLU A 21 -1.36 6.97 -0.41
C GLU A 21 0.02 7.59 -0.25
N VAL A 22 0.46 7.73 0.99
CA VAL A 22 1.85 8.08 1.31
C VAL A 22 2.44 7.06 2.24
N GLU A 23 3.71 6.73 2.04
CA GLU A 23 4.36 5.66 2.79
C GLU A 23 5.79 6.03 3.16
N ARG A 24 6.25 5.62 4.34
CA ARG A 24 7.66 5.67 4.74
C ARG A 24 8.14 4.29 5.15
N LYS A 25 9.22 3.83 4.54
CA LYS A 25 9.80 2.50 4.80
C LYS A 25 10.72 2.53 6.02
N PHE A 26 10.76 1.43 6.76
CA PHE A 26 11.68 1.19 7.85
C PHE A 26 12.08 -0.28 7.95
N ASN A 27 13.18 -0.56 8.62
CA ASN A 27 13.64 -1.92 8.87
C ASN A 27 12.95 -2.49 10.11
N LEU A 28 12.81 -3.82 10.16
CA LEU A 28 12.33 -4.49 11.37
C LEU A 28 13.36 -4.36 12.50
N GLY A 29 13.08 -3.47 13.46
CA GLY A 29 13.90 -3.27 14.66
C GLY A 29 13.51 -4.19 15.82
N PRO A 30 14.40 -4.42 16.81
CA PRO A 30 14.11 -5.26 17.96
C PRO A 30 12.94 -4.74 18.80
N LYS A 31 12.81 -3.40 18.93
CA LYS A 31 11.68 -2.80 19.65
C LYS A 31 10.36 -3.11 18.95
N PHE A 32 10.28 -2.91 17.63
CA PHE A 32 9.08 -3.23 16.85
C PHE A 32 8.72 -4.72 17.00
N ALA A 33 9.69 -5.62 16.82
CA ALA A 33 9.48 -7.05 16.98
C ALA A 33 8.96 -7.42 18.37
N SER A 34 9.58 -6.89 19.44
CA SER A 34 9.14 -7.15 20.82
C SER A 34 7.74 -6.61 21.13
N THR A 35 7.33 -5.52 20.48
CA THR A 35 6.04 -4.85 20.72
C THR A 35 4.90 -5.49 19.93
N PHE A 36 5.14 -5.81 18.65
CA PHE A 36 4.06 -6.20 17.73
C PHE A 36 4.08 -7.66 17.29
N LEU A 37 5.22 -8.36 17.45
CA LEU A 37 5.38 -9.77 17.06
C LEU A 37 5.41 -10.73 18.27
N SER A 38 5.10 -10.24 19.47
CA SER A 38 5.07 -11.09 20.66
C SER A 38 3.89 -12.09 20.60
N LYS A 39 4.11 -13.30 21.14
CA LYS A 39 3.11 -14.38 21.14
C LYS A 39 1.85 -14.06 21.94
N ASP A 40 1.88 -13.04 22.78
CA ASP A 40 0.73 -12.62 23.58
C ASP A 40 -0.30 -11.87 22.71
N TRP A 41 0.16 -11.28 21.60
CA TRP A 41 -0.68 -10.54 20.66
C TRP A 41 -1.46 -11.44 19.69
N THR A 42 -1.07 -12.71 19.55
CA THR A 42 -1.71 -13.63 18.60
C THR A 42 -2.99 -14.27 19.14
N LYS A 43 -3.32 -14.05 20.42
CA LYS A 43 -4.40 -14.79 21.11
C LYS A 43 -5.71 -14.01 21.33
N SER A 44 -5.72 -12.69 21.16
CA SER A 44 -6.88 -11.87 21.54
C SER A 44 -7.32 -10.92 20.44
N ARG A 45 -8.49 -11.23 19.86
CA ARG A 45 -9.24 -10.35 18.95
C ARG A 45 -9.45 -8.98 19.61
N LEU A 46 -9.19 -7.90 18.87
CA LEU A 46 -9.54 -6.53 19.23
C LEU A 46 -8.79 -5.89 20.41
N GLN A 47 -7.62 -6.40 20.80
CA GLN A 47 -6.82 -5.64 21.78
C GLN A 47 -6.26 -4.38 21.11
N ARG A 48 -6.66 -3.23 21.64
CA ARG A 48 -5.96 -1.97 21.43
C ARG A 48 -4.63 -2.05 22.19
N LEU A 49 -3.51 -1.90 21.49
CA LEU A 49 -2.19 -1.79 22.13
C LEU A 49 -1.91 -0.34 22.41
N ASN A 50 -1.64 0.00 23.67
CA ASN A 50 -1.05 1.29 23.99
C ASN A 50 0.48 1.19 23.89
N VAL A 51 1.06 2.04 23.08
CA VAL A 51 2.50 2.13 22.85
C VAL A 51 3.04 3.32 23.64
N TYR A 52 4.10 3.06 24.39
CA TYR A 52 4.75 4.04 25.25
C TYR A 52 6.15 4.37 24.73
N ASN A 53 6.54 5.63 24.82
CA ASN A 53 7.87 6.08 24.41
C ASN A 53 8.95 5.65 25.43
N LYS A 54 10.22 6.02 25.18
CA LYS A 54 11.35 5.63 26.05
C LYS A 54 11.23 6.17 27.48
N GLN A 55 10.51 7.27 27.67
CA GLN A 55 10.26 7.89 28.96
C GLN A 55 9.06 7.26 29.71
N GLY A 56 8.40 6.26 29.11
CA GLY A 56 7.22 5.62 29.67
C GLY A 56 5.93 6.41 29.47
N ASN A 57 5.97 7.52 28.72
CA ASN A 57 4.78 8.29 28.41
C ASN A 57 4.00 7.63 27.29
N TYR A 58 2.67 7.67 27.39
CA TYR A 58 1.78 7.23 26.32
C TYR A 58 2.12 7.96 25.03
N SER A 59 2.29 7.22 23.94
CA SER A 59 2.65 7.79 22.65
C SER A 59 1.54 7.64 21.63
N PHE A 60 0.99 6.44 21.45
CA PHE A 60 -0.10 6.18 20.52
C PHE A 60 -0.75 4.83 20.83
N ALA A 61 -1.88 4.54 20.20
CA ALA A 61 -2.52 3.25 20.31
C ALA A 61 -2.86 2.65 18.95
N VAL A 62 -2.80 1.33 18.86
CA VAL A 62 -3.05 0.61 17.61
C VAL A 62 -4.02 -0.55 17.76
N LEU A 63 -4.70 -0.88 16.66
CA LEU A 63 -5.54 -2.05 16.52
C LEU A 63 -4.92 -2.98 15.47
N ARG A 64 -4.69 -4.25 15.84
CA ARG A 64 -4.18 -5.24 14.87
C ARG A 64 -5.30 -5.66 13.92
N GLN A 65 -4.97 -5.64 12.64
CA GLN A 65 -5.81 -6.13 11.57
C GLN A 65 -5.53 -7.62 11.29
N PRO A 66 -6.48 -8.37 10.72
CA PRO A 66 -6.23 -9.73 10.25
C PRO A 66 -5.07 -9.75 9.26
N SER A 67 -4.14 -10.70 9.42
CA SER A 67 -3.08 -10.90 8.43
C SER A 67 -3.69 -11.31 7.09
N VAL A 68 -3.03 -10.94 6.00
CA VAL A 68 -3.50 -11.28 4.65
C VAL A 68 -2.36 -11.85 3.82
N ILE A 69 -2.68 -12.76 2.91
CA ILE A 69 -1.77 -13.18 1.85
C ILE A 69 -2.16 -12.42 0.60
N ILE A 70 -1.20 -11.71 0.02
CA ILE A 70 -1.36 -10.93 -1.19
C ILE A 70 -0.51 -11.59 -2.26
N ARG A 71 -1.12 -11.92 -3.40
CA ARG A 71 -0.38 -12.26 -4.61
C ARG A 71 -0.50 -11.12 -5.60
N ASP A 72 0.64 -10.53 -5.95
CA ASP A 72 0.72 -9.46 -6.93
C ASP A 72 1.48 -9.96 -8.17
N THR A 73 0.79 -10.04 -9.30
CA THR A 73 1.40 -10.22 -10.62
C THR A 73 1.62 -8.85 -11.23
N TYR A 74 2.88 -8.45 -11.42
CA TYR A 74 3.25 -7.14 -11.97
C TYR A 74 3.43 -7.20 -13.48
N TYR A 75 3.03 -6.12 -14.15
CA TYR A 75 3.03 -5.98 -15.61
C TYR A 75 3.79 -4.72 -16.02
N ASP A 76 4.58 -4.82 -17.09
CA ASP A 76 5.25 -3.68 -17.72
C ASP A 76 5.41 -3.92 -19.24
N THR A 77 6.00 -2.96 -19.96
CA THR A 77 6.44 -3.12 -21.34
C THR A 77 7.81 -3.81 -21.39
N GLN A 78 8.21 -4.36 -22.55
CA GLN A 78 9.49 -5.08 -22.71
C GLN A 78 10.75 -4.26 -22.36
N GLY A 79 10.63 -2.95 -22.16
CA GLY A 79 11.72 -2.05 -21.77
C GLY A 79 11.48 -1.33 -20.44
N ASP A 80 10.63 -1.88 -19.57
CA ASP A 80 10.31 -1.34 -18.24
C ASP A 80 9.80 0.11 -18.30
N GLN A 81 9.06 0.46 -19.37
CA GLN A 81 8.69 1.85 -19.65
C GLN A 81 7.75 2.41 -18.58
N LEU A 82 6.79 1.62 -18.08
CA LEU A 82 5.81 2.10 -17.11
C LEU A 82 6.49 2.41 -15.77
N SER A 83 7.30 1.48 -15.26
CA SER A 83 8.02 1.69 -14.01
C SER A 83 9.04 2.85 -14.10
N ASN A 84 9.69 3.03 -15.25
CA ASN A 84 10.55 4.19 -15.53
C ASN A 84 9.76 5.52 -15.55
N LEU A 85 8.50 5.48 -15.96
CA LEU A 85 7.56 6.62 -15.88
C LEU A 85 6.89 6.74 -14.50
N GLY A 86 7.19 5.85 -13.55
CA GLY A 86 6.65 5.87 -12.20
C GLY A 86 5.24 5.29 -12.08
N LEU A 87 4.82 4.42 -13.00
CA LEU A 87 3.58 3.65 -12.91
C LEU A 87 3.89 2.17 -12.67
N TRP A 88 3.32 1.59 -11.61
CA TRP A 88 3.38 0.15 -11.36
C TRP A 88 1.99 -0.45 -11.54
N VAL A 89 1.85 -1.35 -12.51
CA VAL A 89 0.59 -2.04 -12.83
C VAL A 89 0.63 -3.46 -12.32
N ARG A 90 -0.44 -3.91 -11.65
CA ARG A 90 -0.53 -5.27 -11.12
C ARG A 90 -1.94 -5.83 -11.14
N GLN A 91 -2.03 -7.16 -11.21
CA GLN A 91 -3.20 -7.90 -10.74
C GLN A 91 -2.93 -8.36 -9.32
N ARG A 92 -3.83 -8.00 -8.41
CA ARG A 92 -3.74 -8.31 -6.99
C ARG A 92 -4.83 -9.30 -6.59
N HIS A 93 -4.43 -10.39 -5.95
CA HIS A 93 -5.32 -11.31 -5.26
C HIS A 93 -5.04 -11.25 -3.76
N VAL A 94 -6.08 -11.01 -2.97
CA VAL A 94 -5.98 -10.91 -1.51
C VAL A 94 -6.77 -12.03 -0.86
N GLN A 95 -6.09 -12.79 -0.02
CA GLN A 95 -6.70 -13.79 0.84
C GLN A 95 -6.57 -13.34 2.29
N HIS A 96 -7.71 -13.14 2.94
CA HIS A 96 -7.74 -12.84 4.37
C HIS A 96 -7.49 -14.12 5.15
N LEU A 97 -6.46 -14.13 5.99
CA LEU A 97 -6.22 -15.24 6.89
C LEU A 97 -7.14 -15.11 8.11
N PRO A 98 -7.75 -16.22 8.57
CA PRO A 98 -8.38 -16.26 9.87
C PRO A 98 -7.38 -15.80 10.94
N LEU A 99 -7.86 -15.02 11.91
CA LEU A 99 -7.04 -14.42 12.97
C LEU A 99 -6.27 -15.43 13.85
N GLU A 100 -6.57 -16.74 13.76
CA GLU A 100 -6.04 -17.83 14.60
C GLU A 100 -5.18 -18.86 13.85
N THR A 101 -4.83 -18.64 12.58
CA THR A 101 -4.02 -19.62 11.85
C THR A 101 -2.57 -19.59 12.32
N SER A 102 -2.11 -20.66 12.97
CA SER A 102 -0.68 -20.90 13.18
C SER A 102 0.03 -20.95 11.82
N GLN A 103 1.26 -20.41 11.73
CA GLN A 103 2.07 -20.39 10.51
C GLN A 103 2.17 -21.77 9.81
N GLU A 104 1.99 -22.86 10.56
CA GLU A 104 2.06 -24.24 10.07
C GLU A 104 0.83 -24.71 9.27
N ASN A 105 -0.31 -24.02 9.35
CA ASN A 105 -1.56 -24.42 8.67
C ASN A 105 -1.89 -23.61 7.41
N ILE A 106 -0.99 -22.73 6.96
CA ILE A 106 -1.23 -21.80 5.84
C ILE A 106 -1.12 -22.50 4.46
N VAL A 107 -0.69 -23.76 4.42
CA VAL A 107 -0.41 -24.50 3.17
C VAL A 107 -1.67 -24.96 2.41
N HIS A 108 -2.87 -24.85 3.01
CA HIS A 108 -4.08 -25.41 2.40
C HIS A 108 -5.26 -24.44 2.37
N SER A 109 -5.21 -23.41 1.51
CA SER A 109 -6.42 -22.86 0.89
C SER A 109 -6.08 -21.94 -0.29
N LEU A 110 -5.79 -22.53 -1.46
CA LEU A 110 -5.75 -21.81 -2.75
C LEU A 110 -6.91 -22.24 -3.66
N LYS A 111 -8.11 -22.36 -3.07
CA LYS A 111 -9.34 -22.66 -3.79
C LYS A 111 -10.35 -21.53 -3.64
N ASP A 112 -9.98 -20.34 -4.10
CA ASP A 112 -10.98 -19.42 -4.63
C ASP A 112 -10.39 -18.69 -5.84
N ARG A 113 -10.72 -19.21 -7.03
CA ARG A 113 -10.41 -18.57 -8.30
C ARG A 113 -11.61 -17.68 -8.63
N ASP A 114 -11.41 -16.35 -8.58
CA ASP A 114 -11.86 -15.41 -9.63
C ASP A 114 -11.88 -13.91 -9.26
N SER A 115 -11.43 -13.49 -8.07
CA SER A 115 -11.46 -12.06 -7.71
C SER A 115 -10.10 -11.35 -7.74
N SER A 116 -9.18 -11.69 -8.64
CA SER A 116 -8.01 -10.84 -8.84
C SER A 116 -8.45 -9.47 -9.39
N GLN A 117 -8.07 -8.40 -8.72
CA GLN A 117 -8.42 -7.04 -9.12
C GLN A 117 -7.21 -6.34 -9.74
N TRP A 118 -7.47 -5.58 -10.80
CA TRP A 118 -6.47 -4.68 -11.37
C TRP A 118 -6.25 -3.51 -10.44
N ASN A 119 -4.98 -3.18 -10.21
CA ASN A 119 -4.58 -2.01 -9.44
C ASN A 119 -3.33 -1.39 -10.08
N ALA A 120 -3.23 -0.07 -10.03
CA ALA A 120 -2.03 0.65 -10.44
C ALA A 120 -1.66 1.73 -9.41
N LYS A 121 -0.35 1.90 -9.21
CA LYS A 121 0.24 2.98 -8.41
C LYS A 121 0.97 3.95 -9.34
N LEU A 122 0.55 5.21 -9.38
CA LEU A 122 1.25 6.30 -10.06
C LEU A 122 1.99 7.15 -9.03
N ARG A 123 3.29 7.36 -9.22
CA ARG A 123 4.09 8.21 -8.34
C ARG A 123 3.75 9.69 -8.52
N LEU A 124 3.37 10.31 -7.42
CA LEU A 124 3.19 11.77 -7.32
C LEU A 124 4.47 12.47 -6.86
N GLY A 125 5.28 11.78 -6.05
CA GLY A 125 6.47 12.38 -5.43
C GLY A 125 7.27 11.39 -4.57
N GLY A 126 8.22 11.94 -3.80
CA GLY A 126 9.05 11.18 -2.90
C GLY A 126 10.15 10.35 -3.58
N HIS A 127 10.83 9.47 -2.85
CA HIS A 127 11.90 8.56 -3.30
C HIS A 127 11.80 7.18 -2.63
N PHE A 128 12.81 6.32 -2.81
CA PHE A 128 12.81 4.95 -2.30
C PHE A 128 12.51 4.77 -0.79
N ASN A 129 12.71 5.82 0.03
CA ASN A 129 12.45 5.77 1.48
C ASN A 129 11.08 6.33 1.88
N ASN A 130 10.49 7.12 0.99
CA ASN A 130 9.28 7.87 1.24
C ASN A 130 8.54 8.04 -0.08
N SER A 131 7.43 7.35 -0.29
CA SER A 131 6.74 7.40 -1.57
C SER A 131 5.39 8.10 -1.43
N GLN A 132 4.97 8.76 -2.49
CA GLN A 132 3.65 9.36 -2.60
C GLN A 132 3.01 8.82 -3.88
N PHE A 133 1.82 8.26 -3.77
CA PHE A 133 1.13 7.58 -4.86
C PHE A 133 -0.32 8.03 -5.00
N ALA A 134 -0.78 8.06 -6.24
CA ALA A 134 -2.19 7.91 -6.57
C ALA A 134 -2.46 6.43 -6.88
N GLU A 135 -3.49 5.87 -6.25
CA GLU A 135 -3.93 4.50 -6.53
C GLU A 135 -5.16 4.49 -7.44
N PHE A 136 -5.15 3.55 -8.39
CA PHE A 136 -6.24 3.32 -9.34
C PHE A 136 -6.67 1.87 -9.26
N ASP A 137 -7.94 1.62 -8.97
CA ASP A 137 -8.52 0.29 -8.86
C ASP A 137 -9.47 0.01 -10.01
N GLY A 138 -9.53 -1.25 -10.42
CA GLY A 138 -10.40 -1.72 -11.49
C GLY A 138 -9.76 -1.59 -12.87
N LYS A 139 -10.17 -2.48 -13.78
CA LYS A 139 -9.53 -2.63 -15.10
C LYS A 139 -9.61 -1.33 -15.92
N GLU A 140 -10.75 -0.66 -15.91
CA GLU A 140 -11.01 0.56 -16.67
C GLU A 140 -10.07 1.70 -16.25
N ASN A 141 -10.08 2.06 -14.96
CA ASN A 141 -9.21 3.11 -14.43
C ASN A 141 -7.72 2.81 -14.67
N VAL A 142 -7.29 1.55 -14.48
CA VAL A 142 -5.91 1.14 -14.76
C VAL A 142 -5.57 1.26 -16.25
N SER A 143 -6.48 0.85 -17.13
CA SER A 143 -6.31 0.97 -18.58
C SER A 143 -6.18 2.42 -19.02
N ASP A 144 -7.02 3.31 -18.47
CA ASP A 144 -6.98 4.75 -18.77
C ASP A 144 -5.65 5.36 -18.34
N GLN A 145 -5.12 4.98 -17.17
CA GLN A 145 -3.81 5.45 -16.72
C GLN A 145 -2.66 4.94 -17.58
N VAL A 146 -2.69 3.69 -18.03
CA VAL A 146 -1.69 3.15 -18.96
C VAL A 146 -1.72 3.93 -20.28
N LEU A 147 -2.91 4.19 -20.84
CA LEU A 147 -3.05 5.00 -22.04
C LEU A 147 -2.55 6.43 -21.82
N GLN A 148 -2.93 7.07 -20.71
CA GLN A 148 -2.54 8.43 -20.38
C GLN A 148 -1.02 8.57 -20.29
N ILE A 149 -0.35 7.74 -19.47
CA ILE A 149 1.08 7.89 -19.21
C ILE A 149 1.94 7.54 -20.43
N THR A 150 1.44 6.69 -21.33
CA THR A 150 2.16 6.30 -22.55
C THR A 150 1.80 7.15 -23.76
N ASN A 151 1.03 8.23 -23.60
CA ASN A 151 0.51 9.06 -24.68
C ASN A 151 -0.23 8.21 -25.75
N GLN A 152 -1.08 7.30 -25.28
CA GLN A 152 -1.92 6.38 -26.05
C GLN A 152 -1.16 5.36 -26.92
N LYS A 153 0.14 5.17 -26.68
CA LYS A 153 0.96 4.23 -27.46
C LYS A 153 0.86 2.78 -26.98
N THR A 154 0.42 2.55 -25.76
CA THR A 154 0.39 1.23 -25.13
C THR A 154 -0.96 1.01 -24.47
N LYS A 155 -1.56 -0.15 -24.69
CA LYS A 155 -2.76 -0.61 -24.01
C LYS A 155 -2.40 -1.54 -22.87
N LEU A 156 -3.33 -1.71 -21.93
CA LEU A 156 -3.17 -2.65 -20.82
C LEU A 156 -2.91 -4.09 -21.32
N GLU A 157 -3.53 -4.47 -22.44
CA GLU A 157 -3.38 -5.78 -23.08
C GLU A 157 -2.01 -6.00 -23.74
N ASP A 158 -1.24 -4.93 -24.00
CA ASP A 158 0.10 -5.01 -24.60
C ASP A 158 1.18 -5.30 -23.54
N LEU A 159 0.82 -5.23 -22.25
CA LEU A 159 1.75 -5.47 -21.15
C LEU A 159 2.00 -6.97 -20.95
N HIS A 160 3.18 -7.27 -20.43
CA HIS A 160 3.57 -8.64 -20.12
C HIS A 160 3.99 -8.77 -18.66
N VAL A 161 3.90 -9.98 -18.12
CA VAL A 161 4.25 -10.26 -16.73
C VAL A 161 5.76 -10.10 -16.54
N VAL A 162 6.15 -9.26 -15.60
CA VAL A 162 7.57 -9.00 -15.26
C VAL A 162 7.99 -9.58 -13.91
N SER A 163 7.03 -9.78 -13.00
CA SER A 163 7.25 -10.48 -11.72
C SER A 163 5.93 -11.00 -11.15
N ASP A 164 6.02 -12.02 -10.30
CA ASP A 164 4.89 -12.59 -9.55
C ASP A 164 5.36 -12.84 -8.11
N LEU A 165 4.79 -12.07 -7.18
CA LEU A 165 5.24 -12.02 -5.79
C LEU A 165 4.08 -12.40 -4.87
N GLN A 166 4.41 -13.18 -3.84
CA GLN A 166 3.52 -13.45 -2.73
C GLN A 166 4.01 -12.68 -1.50
N THR A 167 3.09 -12.03 -0.79
CA THR A 167 3.37 -11.27 0.43
C THR A 167 2.45 -11.75 1.53
N LEU A 168 3.02 -12.21 2.66
CA LEU A 168 2.30 -12.29 3.92
C LEU A 168 2.39 -10.92 4.59
N ARG A 169 1.24 -10.25 4.71
CA ARG A 169 1.12 -8.92 5.29
C ARG A 169 0.50 -9.01 6.68
N SER A 170 1.16 -8.39 7.64
CA SER A 170 0.61 -8.08 8.97
C SER A 170 0.48 -6.58 9.13
N SER A 171 -0.65 -6.11 9.65
CA SER A 171 -0.89 -4.67 9.79
C SER A 171 -1.52 -4.28 11.12
N TRP A 172 -1.23 -3.05 11.53
CA TRP A 172 -1.73 -2.42 12.74
C TRP A 172 -2.15 -0.99 12.43
N GLU A 173 -3.44 -0.71 12.57
CA GLU A 173 -4.00 0.62 12.36
C GLU A 173 -3.78 1.49 13.61
N VAL A 174 -3.26 2.70 13.43
CA VAL A 174 -3.15 3.69 14.50
C VAL A 174 -4.53 4.28 14.74
N THR A 175 -5.06 4.05 15.94
CA THR A 175 -6.39 4.53 16.32
C THR A 175 -6.33 5.85 17.07
N HIS A 176 -5.25 6.09 17.81
CA HIS A 176 -5.08 7.28 18.64
C HIS A 176 -3.61 7.69 18.70
N LEU A 177 -3.34 8.99 18.71
CA LEU A 177 -2.03 9.61 18.92
C LEU A 177 -1.89 10.07 20.38
N ALA A 178 -0.75 10.68 20.70
CA ALA A 178 -0.51 11.26 22.02
C ALA A 178 -1.60 12.29 22.36
N GLY A 179 -2.05 12.31 23.61
CA GLY A 179 -3.20 13.13 24.03
C GLY A 179 -4.57 12.57 23.61
N ASP A 180 -4.62 11.30 23.17
CA ASP A 180 -5.85 10.59 22.75
C ASP A 180 -6.53 11.23 21.52
N ILE A 181 -5.73 11.89 20.68
CA ILE A 181 -6.14 12.52 19.42
C ILE A 181 -6.39 11.42 18.38
N ILE A 182 -7.52 11.48 17.68
CA ILE A 182 -7.81 10.58 16.55
C ILE A 182 -7.06 11.11 15.31
N PRO A 183 -6.31 10.25 14.58
CA PRO A 183 -5.67 10.65 13.32
C PRO A 183 -6.68 11.20 12.31
N GLU A 184 -6.29 12.24 11.57
CA GLU A 184 -7.13 12.82 10.50
C GLU A 184 -7.23 11.91 9.27
N SER A 185 -6.23 11.06 9.04
CA SER A 185 -6.18 10.06 7.98
C SER A 185 -5.97 8.66 8.57
N THR A 186 -6.26 7.62 7.79
CA THR A 186 -5.96 6.25 8.22
C THR A 186 -4.45 6.04 8.17
N ILE A 187 -3.82 5.89 9.35
CA ILE A 187 -2.39 5.56 9.47
C ILE A 187 -2.27 4.09 9.82
N THR A 188 -1.50 3.33 9.03
CA THR A 188 -1.31 1.89 9.22
C THR A 188 0.17 1.56 9.23
N MET A 189 0.61 0.80 10.24
CA MET A 189 1.89 0.12 10.21
C MET A 189 1.73 -1.22 9.51
N VAL A 190 2.61 -1.51 8.58
CA VAL A 190 2.59 -2.71 7.75
C VAL A 190 3.93 -3.41 7.88
N LEU A 191 3.89 -4.73 8.07
CA LEU A 191 5.03 -5.62 7.95
C LEU A 191 4.74 -6.63 6.85
N ASP A 192 5.60 -6.66 5.85
CA ASP A 192 5.49 -7.54 4.71
C ASP A 192 6.65 -8.53 4.67
N GLU A 193 6.30 -9.82 4.63
CA GLU A 193 7.20 -10.92 4.33
C GLU A 193 6.91 -11.38 2.90
N VAL A 194 7.87 -11.16 2.00
CA VAL A 194 7.70 -11.31 0.55
C VAL A 194 8.52 -12.49 0.04
N THR A 195 7.91 -13.30 -0.82
CA THR A 195 8.56 -14.38 -1.55
C THR A 195 8.21 -14.29 -3.03
N GLU A 196 8.95 -15.01 -3.87
CA GLU A 196 8.45 -15.33 -5.22
C GLU A 196 7.19 -16.19 -5.10
N ALA A 197 6.24 -16.03 -6.02
CA ALA A 197 5.09 -16.91 -6.08
C ALA A 197 5.54 -18.30 -6.56
N GLN A 198 5.25 -19.35 -5.78
CA GLN A 198 5.60 -20.72 -6.16
C GLN A 198 4.84 -21.15 -7.43
N ALA A 199 5.54 -21.82 -8.35
CA ALA A 199 4.91 -22.52 -9.46
C ALA A 199 4.07 -23.67 -8.93
N LYS A 200 2.86 -23.87 -9.49
CA LYS A 200 1.99 -25.00 -9.16
C LYS A 200 2.74 -26.30 -9.46
N GLY A 201 3.25 -26.99 -8.43
CA GLY A 201 3.88 -28.30 -8.57
C GLY A 201 5.06 -28.58 -7.65
N ASP A 202 5.62 -27.59 -6.96
CA ASP A 202 6.84 -27.76 -6.15
C ASP A 202 6.62 -27.33 -4.68
N GLU A 203 5.64 -27.96 -4.02
CA GLU A 203 5.15 -27.62 -2.66
C GLU A 203 6.18 -27.85 -1.53
N LEU A 204 7.38 -28.37 -1.82
CA LEU A 204 8.38 -28.74 -0.82
C LEU A 204 9.69 -27.94 -0.87
N SER A 205 9.88 -27.06 -1.86
CA SER A 205 11.09 -26.23 -1.94
C SER A 205 10.94 -24.93 -1.15
N LYS A 206 11.96 -24.60 -0.34
CA LYS A 206 12.05 -23.27 0.27
C LYS A 206 12.12 -22.23 -0.86
N PRO A 207 11.37 -21.12 -0.77
CA PRO A 207 11.41 -20.08 -1.80
C PRO A 207 12.85 -19.58 -1.97
N ALA A 208 13.28 -19.42 -3.22
CA ALA A 208 14.66 -19.01 -3.52
C ALA A 208 14.88 -17.51 -3.24
N PHE A 209 13.79 -16.74 -3.20
CA PHE A 209 13.73 -15.34 -2.79
C PHE A 209 12.87 -15.16 -1.53
N THR A 210 13.43 -14.45 -0.54
CA THR A 210 12.69 -13.93 0.61
C THR A 210 13.17 -12.52 0.91
N HIS A 211 12.25 -11.63 1.28
CA HIS A 211 12.55 -10.27 1.72
C HIS A 211 11.55 -9.80 2.75
N THR A 212 12.00 -9.03 3.74
CA THR A 212 11.12 -8.44 4.75
C THR A 212 11.27 -6.93 4.72
N ILE A 213 10.13 -6.23 4.67
CA ILE A 213 10.09 -4.77 4.71
C ILE A 213 8.91 -4.31 5.54
N ALA A 214 9.10 -3.22 6.28
CA ALA A 214 8.02 -2.59 7.02
C ALA A 214 7.78 -1.16 6.50
N GLU A 215 6.52 -0.76 6.52
CA GLU A 215 6.05 0.50 5.94
C GLU A 215 5.08 1.15 6.94
N LEU A 216 5.18 2.45 7.11
CA LEU A 216 4.14 3.25 7.71
C LEU A 216 3.39 3.91 6.56
N GLU A 217 2.13 3.54 6.37
CA GLU A 217 1.26 4.00 5.29
C GLU A 217 0.21 4.97 5.86
N SER A 218 -0.11 6.04 5.13
CA SER A 218 -1.28 6.89 5.36
C SER A 218 -2.14 6.90 4.11
N PHE A 219 -3.43 6.66 4.28
CA PHE A 219 -4.41 6.62 3.21
C PHE A 219 -5.51 7.65 3.45
N GLU A 220 -5.86 8.39 2.40
CA GLU A 220 -6.97 9.34 2.41
C GLU A 220 -7.66 9.43 1.04
N GLU A 221 -9.00 9.48 1.06
CA GLU A 221 -9.79 9.79 -0.13
C GLU A 221 -9.95 11.30 -0.27
N LEU A 222 -9.45 11.86 -1.36
CA LEU A 222 -9.62 13.27 -1.71
C LEU A 222 -10.81 13.43 -2.65
N VAL A 223 -11.75 14.29 -2.24
CA VAL A 223 -12.90 14.69 -3.06
C VAL A 223 -12.80 16.18 -3.37
N THR A 224 -12.86 16.54 -4.64
CA THR A 224 -12.94 17.95 -5.07
C THR A 224 -14.19 18.19 -5.89
N GLU A 225 -14.86 19.32 -5.63
CA GLU A 225 -16.07 19.72 -6.32
C GLU A 225 -15.84 21.03 -7.09
N GLY A 226 -16.30 21.07 -8.34
CA GLY A 226 -16.23 22.27 -9.18
C GLY A 226 -14.83 22.61 -9.69
N LYS A 227 -13.87 21.70 -9.48
CA LYS A 227 -12.49 21.83 -9.93
C LYS A 227 -12.27 21.11 -11.25
N ASP A 228 -11.38 21.65 -12.06
CA ASP A 228 -10.88 20.92 -13.21
C ASP A 228 -9.84 19.84 -12.80
N SER A 229 -9.39 19.05 -13.77
CA SER A 229 -8.42 18.00 -13.51
C SER A 229 -7.09 18.52 -13.00
N ALA A 230 -6.60 19.66 -13.49
CA ALA A 230 -5.31 20.21 -13.08
C ALA A 230 -5.35 20.74 -11.64
N GLU A 231 -6.46 21.39 -11.27
CA GLU A 231 -6.72 21.83 -9.91
C GLU A 231 -6.83 20.65 -8.94
N HIS A 232 -7.56 19.59 -9.31
CA HIS A 232 -7.64 18.37 -8.50
C HIS A 232 -6.25 17.75 -8.27
N GLU A 233 -5.43 17.67 -9.33
CA GLU A 233 -4.06 17.14 -9.24
C GLU A 233 -3.15 17.96 -8.32
N ALA A 234 -3.29 19.29 -8.36
CA ALA A 234 -2.54 20.18 -7.47
C ALA A 234 -2.91 19.95 -5.99
N GLU A 235 -4.20 19.77 -5.68
CA GLU A 235 -4.65 19.47 -4.32
C GLU A 235 -4.21 18.09 -3.86
N ARG A 236 -4.29 17.11 -4.76
CA ARG A 236 -3.82 15.74 -4.52
C ARG A 236 -2.35 15.72 -4.14
N THR A 237 -1.53 16.48 -4.87
CA THR A 237 -0.09 16.61 -4.60
C THR A 237 0.16 17.32 -3.27
N LYS A 238 -0.58 18.40 -2.98
CA LYS A 238 -0.47 19.14 -1.71
C LYS A 238 -0.82 18.26 -0.51
N LEU A 239 -1.91 17.49 -0.61
CA LEU A 239 -2.32 16.55 0.43
C LEU A 239 -1.25 15.49 0.68
N ALA A 240 -0.69 14.91 -0.39
CA ALA A 240 0.38 13.92 -0.28
C ALA A 240 1.63 14.49 0.42
N VAL A 241 2.00 15.74 0.16
CA VAL A 241 3.12 16.41 0.86
C VAL A 241 2.81 16.58 2.35
N GLN A 242 1.60 17.02 2.69
CA GLN A 242 1.19 17.18 4.09
C GLN A 242 1.24 15.86 4.86
N ARG A 243 0.57 14.81 4.36
CA ARG A 243 0.54 13.50 5.01
C ARG A 243 1.94 12.87 5.14
N MET A 244 2.82 13.14 4.18
CA MET A 244 4.21 12.68 4.26
C MET A 244 4.99 13.31 5.42
N GLU A 245 4.77 14.60 5.69
CA GLU A 245 5.42 15.27 6.83
C GLU A 245 4.85 14.76 8.15
N GLU A 246 3.54 14.52 8.24
CA GLU A 246 2.89 13.90 9.41
C GLU A 246 3.48 12.51 9.71
N LEU A 247 3.65 11.66 8.68
CA LEU A 247 4.32 10.36 8.85
C LEU A 247 5.77 10.50 9.32
N LYS A 248 6.48 11.53 8.84
CA LYS A 248 7.86 11.79 9.26
C LYS A 248 7.93 12.21 10.72
N GLU A 249 7.07 13.13 11.16
CA GLU A 249 7.00 13.56 12.56
C GLU A 249 6.62 12.39 13.47
N PHE A 250 5.64 11.56 13.07
CA PHE A 250 5.24 10.37 13.80
C PHE A 250 6.40 9.38 13.98
N MET A 251 7.16 9.10 12.90
CA MET A 251 8.32 8.22 12.96
C MET A 251 9.44 8.80 13.85
N LEU A 252 9.68 10.12 13.79
CA LEU A 252 10.70 10.79 14.59
C LEU A 252 10.37 10.74 16.08
N ALA A 253 9.12 11.00 16.45
CA ALA A 253 8.65 10.87 17.83
C ALA A 253 8.83 9.44 18.38
N ASN A 254 8.89 8.45 17.49
CA ASN A 254 8.93 7.02 17.80
C ASN A 254 10.14 6.29 17.20
N ALA A 255 11.28 6.98 17.06
CA ALA A 255 12.41 6.51 16.26
C ALA A 255 12.94 5.10 16.60
N ALA A 256 12.78 4.63 17.84
CA ALA A 256 13.17 3.28 18.25
C ALA A 256 12.34 2.17 17.59
N LEU A 257 11.10 2.46 17.19
CA LEU A 257 10.21 1.54 16.47
C LEU A 257 10.46 1.54 14.97
N PHE A 258 10.99 2.65 14.43
CA PHE A 258 11.06 2.89 13.00
C PHE A 258 12.49 3.13 12.50
N PRO A 259 13.43 2.17 12.67
CA PRO A 259 14.80 2.35 12.25
C PRO A 259 14.90 2.41 10.71
N THR A 260 15.59 3.42 10.19
CA THR A 260 15.79 3.62 8.74
C THR A 260 17.25 3.45 8.32
N THR A 261 18.09 2.94 9.23
CA THR A 261 19.50 2.64 8.97
C THR A 261 19.74 1.15 9.23
N PRO A 262 20.33 0.39 8.28
CA PRO A 262 20.69 0.81 6.92
C PRO A 262 19.46 1.24 6.09
N LYS A 263 19.67 1.85 4.91
CA LYS A 263 18.57 2.32 4.06
C LYS A 263 17.60 1.16 3.74
N PRO A 264 16.28 1.28 4.04
CA PRO A 264 15.32 0.22 3.73
C PRO A 264 15.18 0.01 2.22
N ILE A 265 14.93 -1.24 1.81
CA ILE A 265 14.80 -1.63 0.40
C ILE A 265 13.37 -2.13 0.17
N GLY A 266 12.69 -1.59 -0.85
CA GLY A 266 11.35 -2.01 -1.23
C GLY A 266 11.31 -3.38 -1.90
N LYS A 267 10.11 -3.97 -1.96
CA LYS A 267 9.86 -5.35 -2.44
C LYS A 267 10.40 -5.60 -3.84
N LEU A 268 9.96 -4.81 -4.83
CA LEU A 268 10.38 -4.97 -6.23
C LEU A 268 11.87 -4.74 -6.40
N THR A 269 12.44 -3.71 -5.75
CA THR A 269 13.88 -3.44 -5.81
C THR A 269 14.69 -4.62 -5.26
N ALA A 270 14.29 -5.18 -4.12
CA ALA A 270 14.94 -6.36 -3.54
C ALA A 270 14.84 -7.56 -4.50
N TYR A 271 13.66 -7.82 -5.07
CA TYR A 271 13.43 -8.92 -6.00
C TYR A 271 14.30 -8.81 -7.26
N TYR A 272 14.31 -7.65 -7.94
CA TYR A 272 15.12 -7.49 -9.15
C TYR A 272 16.62 -7.51 -8.87
N THR A 273 17.06 -6.98 -7.71
CA THR A 273 18.46 -7.10 -7.29
C THR A 273 18.87 -8.56 -7.11
N TRP A 274 18.03 -9.36 -6.46
CA TRP A 274 18.26 -10.80 -6.31
C TRP A 274 18.23 -11.55 -7.65
N LYS A 275 17.24 -11.26 -8.50
CA LYS A 275 17.09 -11.91 -9.81
C LYS A 275 18.31 -11.65 -10.71
N ASN A 276 18.79 -10.41 -10.75
CA ASN A 276 19.93 -10.01 -11.57
C ASN A 276 21.29 -10.51 -11.06
N THR A 277 21.38 -10.93 -9.79
CA THR A 277 22.63 -11.48 -9.22
C THR A 277 22.72 -13.00 -9.33
N ARG A 278 21.63 -13.67 -9.74
CA ARG A 278 21.56 -15.13 -9.93
C ARG A 278 21.34 -15.58 -11.38
N GLY A 279 21.02 -14.66 -12.28
CA GLY A 279 21.05 -14.89 -13.74
C GLY A 279 22.47 -14.83 -14.27
#